data_AF-A0A1E5G517-F1
#
_entry.id   AF-A0A1E5G517-F1
#
_cell.length_a   1.000
_cell.length_b   1.000
_cell.length_c   1.000
_cell.angle_alpha   90.00
_cell.angle_beta   90.00
_cell.angle_gamma   90.00
#
_symmetry.space_group_name_H-M   'P 1'
#
loop_
_entity.id
_entity.type
_entity.pdbx_description
1 polymer ?
#
loop_
_entity_poly.entity_id
_entity_poly.type
_entity_poly.pdbx_seq_one_letter_code
_entity_poly.pdbx_strand_id
1 'polypeptide(L)'
;MECIKNEIYYHIQNSNSFNSLTNWSIGQTYFVGKNRNPFFGFFDSYGKGITDPNTSQIFSINYAASAMENYINTGKKDPAFANFYHFDSNRAVSELADTLNHYIRYVREILFEEVRKDFFPGYPSRQRGIWVIPNDCDITQAVNYWWSQLGAGNKKVFKVELTGKIHRSNQQYLTLRTDKLDVFRQEAFKYWVGVSGNTSIEDECLFEGFVTVLEEVNP
;
A
#
# COMPACT_ATOMS: atom_id res chain seq x y z
N MET A 1 8.17 19.06 -7.97
CA MET A 1 8.31 18.81 -6.51
C MET A 1 8.04 20.12 -5.81
N GLU A 2 7.26 20.09 -4.75
CA GLU A 2 7.06 21.24 -3.87
C GLU A 2 7.69 20.95 -2.50
N CYS A 3 8.33 21.96 -1.91
CA CYS A 3 8.77 21.93 -0.53
C CYS A 3 7.84 22.81 0.29
N ILE A 4 7.21 22.23 1.31
CA ILE A 4 6.28 22.92 2.21
C ILE A 4 6.93 23.17 3.57
N LYS A 5 6.47 24.20 4.27
CA LYS A 5 6.95 24.55 5.60
C LYS A 5 5.78 24.96 6.48
N ASN A 6 5.61 24.25 7.59
CA ASN A 6 4.56 24.46 8.58
C ASN A 6 3.14 24.45 7.97
N GLU A 7 2.92 23.61 6.95
CA GLU A 7 1.62 23.52 6.27
C GLU A 7 0.73 22.43 6.90
N ILE A 8 -0.58 22.68 6.92
CA ILE A 8 -1.55 21.80 7.60
C ILE A 8 -2.10 20.75 6.64
N TYR A 9 -2.05 19.49 7.08
CA TYR A 9 -2.57 18.33 6.40
C TYR A 9 -3.26 17.38 7.38
N TYR A 10 -3.88 16.34 6.85
CA TYR A 10 -4.46 15.26 7.64
C TYR A 10 -3.82 13.92 7.27
N HIS A 11 -3.69 13.02 8.22
CA HIS A 11 -3.15 11.68 8.00
C HIS A 11 -4.08 10.66 8.65
N ILE A 12 -4.49 9.64 7.88
CA ILE A 12 -5.21 8.50 8.44
C ILE A 12 -4.19 7.43 8.82
N GLN A 13 -3.98 7.26 10.12
CA GLN A 13 -3.18 6.18 10.66
C GLN A 13 -4.05 4.93 10.79
N ASN A 14 -3.64 3.83 10.17
CA ASN A 14 -4.29 2.53 10.31
C ASN A 14 -3.33 1.54 10.98
N SER A 15 -3.58 1.25 12.26
CA SER A 15 -2.90 0.17 12.97
C SER A 15 -3.63 -1.14 12.68
N ASN A 16 -3.08 -1.88 11.72
CA ASN A 16 -3.44 -3.28 11.48
C ASN A 16 -2.26 -4.19 11.87
N SER A 17 -2.44 -5.50 11.80
CA SER A 17 -1.44 -6.50 12.20
C SER A 17 -0.07 -6.36 11.52
N PHE A 18 0.00 -5.61 10.40
CA PHE A 18 1.20 -5.38 9.61
C PHE A 18 1.80 -3.98 9.83
N ASN A 19 1.13 -3.14 10.62
CA ASN A 19 1.49 -1.76 10.87
C ASN A 19 1.56 -1.50 12.39
N SER A 20 2.41 -2.28 13.08
CA SER A 20 2.73 -2.09 14.50
C SER A 20 3.58 -0.85 14.75
N LEU A 21 4.08 -0.23 13.69
CA LEU A 21 4.85 1.00 13.75
C LEU A 21 3.91 2.18 13.88
N THR A 22 3.91 2.71 15.10
CA THR A 22 3.59 4.08 15.51
C THR A 22 2.15 4.30 15.99
N ASN A 23 1.97 4.34 17.31
CA ASN A 23 0.91 5.16 17.89
C ASN A 23 1.49 6.58 17.95
N TRP A 24 1.04 7.44 17.04
CA TRP A 24 1.43 8.85 17.10
C TRP A 24 0.88 9.52 18.33
N SER A 25 1.71 10.33 18.98
CA SER A 25 1.35 11.09 20.17
C SER A 25 1.20 12.55 19.82
N ILE A 26 0.12 13.18 20.31
CA ILE A 26 -0.13 14.60 20.14
C ILE A 26 1.04 15.42 20.70
N GLY A 27 1.45 16.45 19.98
CA GLY A 27 2.58 17.33 20.30
C GLY A 27 3.96 16.78 19.95
N GLN A 28 4.06 15.54 19.43
CA GLN A 28 5.34 14.97 19.00
C GLN A 28 5.64 15.25 17.53
N THR A 29 6.93 15.36 17.22
CA THR A 29 7.44 15.49 15.85
C THR A 29 8.18 14.22 15.44
N TYR A 30 7.85 13.71 14.25
CA TYR A 30 8.46 12.53 13.66
C TYR A 30 9.12 12.88 12.32
N PHE A 31 10.19 12.18 11.95
CA PHE A 31 10.78 12.28 10.62
C PHE A 31 10.36 11.09 9.75
N VAL A 32 9.75 11.38 8.60
CA VAL A 32 9.32 10.42 7.58
C VAL A 32 10.29 10.45 6.39
N GLY A 33 10.57 9.27 5.81
CA GLY A 33 11.42 9.12 4.62
C GLY A 33 12.74 8.39 4.87
N LYS A 34 13.16 8.25 6.13
CA LYS A 34 14.42 7.55 6.48
C LYS A 34 14.34 6.03 6.28
N ASN A 35 13.26 5.42 6.76
CA ASN A 35 13.04 3.98 6.71
C ASN A 35 11.95 3.64 5.68
N ARG A 36 11.85 2.37 5.30
CA ARG A 36 10.69 1.90 4.52
C ARG A 36 9.42 2.13 5.33
N ASN A 37 8.37 2.58 4.65
CA ASN A 37 7.07 2.74 5.29
C ASN A 37 6.43 1.36 5.51
N PRO A 38 5.45 1.26 6.43
CA PRO A 38 4.80 0.00 6.75
C PRO A 38 4.09 -0.65 5.55
N PHE A 39 3.55 0.16 4.64
CA PHE A 39 2.93 -0.33 3.42
C PHE A 39 3.91 -1.13 2.56
N PHE A 40 5.12 -0.61 2.33
CA PHE A 40 6.11 -1.33 1.53
C PHE A 40 6.75 -2.47 2.32
N GLY A 41 6.97 -2.27 3.63
CA GLY A 41 7.50 -3.32 4.53
C GLY A 41 6.63 -4.57 4.62
N PHE A 42 5.33 -4.47 4.30
CA PHE A 42 4.45 -5.62 4.15
C PHE A 42 4.95 -6.59 3.08
N PHE A 43 5.42 -6.10 1.93
CA PHE A 43 5.94 -6.96 0.86
C PHE A 43 7.28 -7.61 1.22
N ASP A 44 8.07 -6.99 2.09
CA ASP A 44 9.34 -7.56 2.56
C ASP A 44 9.12 -8.74 3.53
N SER A 45 8.02 -8.72 4.28
CA SER A 45 7.78 -9.64 5.39
C SER A 45 6.71 -10.69 5.12
N TYR A 46 5.89 -10.51 4.08
CA TYR A 46 4.73 -11.36 3.83
C TYR A 46 4.66 -11.86 2.38
N GLY A 47 5.05 -13.11 2.15
CA GLY A 47 5.18 -13.70 0.81
C GLY A 47 3.94 -14.36 0.21
N LYS A 48 2.75 -14.29 0.85
CA LYS A 48 1.53 -15.07 0.55
C LYS A 48 1.78 -16.60 0.49
N GLY A 49 0.98 -17.38 1.21
CA GLY A 49 1.14 -18.83 1.23
C GLY A 49 0.03 -19.53 1.97
N ILE A 50 0.07 -20.86 1.95
CA ILE A 50 -0.86 -21.72 2.67
C ILE A 50 -0.19 -22.20 3.95
N THR A 51 -0.79 -21.89 5.10
CA THR A 51 -0.30 -22.33 6.40
C THR A 51 -0.96 -23.65 6.78
N ASP A 52 -0.16 -24.66 7.10
CA ASP A 52 -0.65 -25.87 7.76
C ASP A 52 -1.03 -25.52 9.21
N PRO A 53 -2.31 -25.64 9.61
CA PRO A 53 -2.75 -25.29 10.95
C PRO A 53 -2.14 -26.18 12.04
N ASN A 54 -1.63 -27.37 11.69
CA ASN A 54 -1.08 -28.32 12.66
C ASN A 54 0.39 -28.07 12.96
N THR A 55 1.15 -27.62 11.97
CA THR A 55 2.61 -27.45 12.07
C THR A 55 3.05 -25.98 12.03
N SER A 56 2.14 -25.07 11.67
CA SER A 56 2.44 -23.67 11.33
C SER A 56 3.43 -23.50 10.17
N GLN A 57 3.74 -24.57 9.43
CA GLN A 57 4.57 -24.50 8.24
C GLN A 57 3.82 -23.75 7.14
N ILE A 58 4.52 -22.84 6.47
CA ILE A 58 3.98 -22.07 5.35
C ILE A 58 4.50 -22.69 4.04
N PHE A 59 3.58 -23.09 3.18
CA PHE A 59 3.86 -23.56 1.84
C PHE A 59 3.63 -22.44 0.82
N SER A 60 4.52 -22.35 -0.17
CA SER A 60 4.32 -21.43 -1.28
C SER A 60 3.04 -21.75 -2.04
N ILE A 61 2.34 -20.72 -2.49
CA ILE A 61 1.11 -20.88 -3.25
C ILE A 61 1.31 -21.61 -4.60
N ASN A 62 2.49 -21.49 -5.22
CA ASN A 62 2.81 -22.23 -6.45
C ASN A 62 2.87 -23.75 -6.20
N TYR A 63 3.34 -24.17 -5.02
CA TYR A 63 3.33 -25.58 -4.65
C TYR A 63 1.89 -26.06 -4.39
N ALA A 64 1.09 -25.27 -3.67
CA ALA A 64 -0.33 -25.58 -3.47
C ALA A 64 -1.10 -25.66 -4.80
N ALA A 65 -0.82 -24.75 -5.76
CA ALA A 65 -1.40 -24.78 -7.10
C ALA A 65 -1.01 -26.04 -7.88
N SER A 66 0.26 -26.43 -7.84
CA SER A 66 0.73 -27.66 -8.50
C SER A 66 0.07 -28.90 -7.90
N ALA A 67 -0.10 -28.93 -6.57
CA ALA A 67 -0.82 -29.99 -5.88
C ALA A 67 -2.31 -30.02 -6.28
N MET A 68 -2.95 -28.86 -6.42
CA MET A 68 -4.33 -28.75 -6.86
C MET A 68 -4.51 -29.18 -8.33
N GLU A 69 -3.61 -28.77 -9.22
CA GLU A 69 -3.60 -29.19 -10.62
C GLU A 69 -3.47 -30.71 -10.75
N ASN A 70 -2.54 -31.31 -10.00
CA ASN A 70 -2.40 -32.77 -9.97
C ASN A 70 -3.68 -33.46 -9.45
N TYR A 71 -4.30 -32.91 -8.41
CA TYR A 71 -5.57 -33.43 -7.88
C TYR A 71 -6.71 -33.34 -8.92
N ILE A 72 -6.84 -32.22 -9.63
CA ILE A 72 -7.83 -32.06 -10.71
C ILE A 72 -7.62 -33.12 -11.81
N ASN A 73 -6.36 -33.34 -12.21
CA ASN A 73 -6.04 -34.23 -13.32
C ASN A 73 -6.12 -35.72 -12.96
N THR A 74 -5.88 -36.08 -11.70
CA THR A 74 -5.68 -37.49 -11.29
C THR A 74 -6.58 -37.98 -10.17
N GLY A 75 -7.26 -37.08 -9.46
CA GLY A 75 -7.97 -37.36 -8.21
C GLY A 75 -7.05 -37.64 -7.01
N LYS A 76 -5.72 -37.59 -7.18
CA LYS A 76 -4.76 -37.89 -6.10
C LYS A 76 -4.30 -36.61 -5.41
N LYS A 77 -4.52 -36.56 -4.09
CA LYS A 77 -4.03 -35.47 -3.23
C LYS A 77 -2.52 -35.60 -3.03
N ASP A 78 -1.82 -34.47 -3.06
CA ASP A 78 -0.41 -34.42 -2.66
C ASP A 78 -0.29 -34.77 -1.16
N PRO A 79 0.59 -35.71 -0.76
CA PRO A 79 0.74 -36.12 0.64
C PRO A 79 1.05 -34.97 1.61
N ALA A 80 1.79 -33.95 1.16
CA ALA A 80 2.14 -32.80 2.00
C ALA A 80 0.92 -31.94 2.35
N PHE A 81 -0.14 -31.98 1.54
CA PHE A 81 -1.34 -31.16 1.69
C PHE A 81 -2.59 -31.96 2.06
N ALA A 82 -2.54 -33.30 1.92
CA ALA A 82 -3.71 -34.19 1.96
C ALA A 82 -4.60 -34.02 3.20
N ASN A 83 -3.99 -33.67 4.33
CA ASN A 83 -4.63 -33.61 5.64
C ASN A 83 -5.20 -32.24 6.01
N PHE A 84 -4.85 -31.17 5.31
CA PHE A 84 -5.29 -29.82 5.70
C PHE A 84 -5.72 -28.92 4.53
N TYR A 85 -5.21 -29.14 3.32
CA TYR A 85 -5.59 -28.33 2.18
C TYR A 85 -6.97 -28.74 1.67
N HIS A 86 -7.77 -27.75 1.26
CA HIS A 86 -9.18 -27.96 0.97
C HIS A 86 -9.43 -28.66 -0.38
N PHE A 87 -8.47 -28.59 -1.32
CA PHE A 87 -8.61 -29.14 -2.68
C PHE A 87 -9.95 -28.78 -3.37
N ASP A 88 -10.34 -27.52 -3.24
CA ASP A 88 -11.56 -26.93 -3.81
C ASP A 88 -11.13 -25.86 -4.83
N SER A 89 -11.62 -25.98 -6.06
CA SER A 89 -11.14 -25.15 -7.18
C SER A 89 -11.49 -23.67 -7.01
N ASN A 90 -12.66 -23.35 -6.45
CA ASN A 90 -13.08 -21.96 -6.27
C ASN A 90 -12.20 -21.26 -5.22
N ARG A 91 -11.95 -21.96 -4.10
CA ARG A 91 -11.04 -21.47 -3.06
C ARG A 91 -9.61 -21.32 -3.57
N ALA A 92 -9.10 -22.32 -4.31
CA ALA A 92 -7.75 -22.27 -4.87
C ALA A 92 -7.58 -21.10 -5.87
N VAL A 93 -8.59 -20.85 -6.72
CA VAL A 93 -8.61 -19.69 -7.62
C VAL A 93 -8.59 -18.38 -6.84
N SER A 94 -9.35 -18.27 -5.74
CA SER A 94 -9.33 -17.08 -4.87
C SER A 94 -7.94 -16.85 -4.24
N GLU A 95 -7.30 -17.90 -3.73
CA GLU A 95 -5.96 -17.83 -3.12
C GLU A 95 -4.89 -17.41 -4.15
N LEU A 96 -5.02 -17.91 -5.38
CA LEU A 96 -4.14 -17.54 -6.50
C LEU A 96 -4.37 -16.10 -6.95
N ALA A 97 -5.62 -15.65 -7.05
CA ALA A 97 -5.96 -14.27 -7.40
C ALA A 97 -5.43 -13.28 -6.35
N ASP A 98 -5.58 -13.60 -5.06
CA ASP A 98 -5.04 -12.80 -3.96
C ASP A 98 -3.51 -12.70 -3.99
N THR A 99 -2.85 -13.81 -4.33
CA THR A 99 -1.40 -13.84 -4.53
C THR A 99 -0.99 -12.99 -5.72
N LEU A 100 -1.66 -13.15 -6.87
CA LEU A 100 -1.39 -12.38 -8.07
C LEU A 100 -1.52 -10.87 -7.79
N ASN A 101 -2.59 -10.46 -7.12
CA ASN A 101 -2.81 -9.07 -6.74
C ASN A 101 -1.73 -8.53 -5.79
N HIS A 102 -1.27 -9.35 -4.84
CA HIS A 102 -0.17 -8.99 -3.95
C HIS A 102 1.12 -8.68 -4.74
N TYR A 103 1.54 -9.59 -5.62
CA TYR A 103 2.79 -9.42 -6.37
C TYR A 103 2.70 -8.39 -7.50
N ILE A 104 1.54 -8.22 -8.16
CA ILE A 104 1.34 -7.11 -9.11
C ILE A 104 1.47 -5.75 -8.39
N ARG A 105 0.90 -5.62 -7.19
CA ARG A 105 1.05 -4.41 -6.39
C ARG A 105 2.51 -4.16 -6.02
N TYR A 106 3.25 -5.20 -5.62
CA TYR A 106 4.69 -5.08 -5.38
C TYR A 106 5.45 -4.60 -6.61
N VAL A 107 5.26 -5.25 -7.77
CA VAL A 107 5.92 -4.88 -9.04
C VAL A 107 5.60 -3.43 -9.41
N ARG A 108 4.34 -2.99 -9.27
CA ARG A 108 3.94 -1.60 -9.48
C ARG A 108 4.78 -0.66 -8.62
N GLU A 109 4.90 -0.91 -7.32
CA GLU A 109 5.67 -0.03 -6.41
C GLU A 109 7.18 -0.03 -6.70
N ILE A 110 7.73 -1.13 -7.24
CA ILE A 110 9.12 -1.17 -7.72
C ILE A 110 9.29 -0.27 -8.95
N LEU A 111 8.43 -0.42 -9.96
CA LEU A 111 8.51 0.37 -11.19
C LEU A 111 8.24 1.86 -10.95
N PHE A 112 7.35 2.18 -10.02
CA PHE A 112 7.11 3.57 -9.61
C PHE A 112 8.37 4.18 -8.97
N GLU A 113 9.06 3.45 -8.11
CA GLU A 113 10.31 3.93 -7.51
C GLU A 113 11.48 3.99 -8.52
N GLU A 114 11.55 3.06 -9.48
CA GLU A 114 12.48 3.10 -10.62
C GLU A 114 12.32 4.42 -11.39
N VAL A 115 11.11 4.69 -11.90
CA VAL A 115 10.81 5.93 -12.64
C VAL A 115 11.04 7.18 -11.79
N ARG A 116 10.71 7.14 -10.48
CA ARG A 116 10.99 8.25 -9.57
C ARG A 116 12.48 8.54 -9.49
N LYS A 117 13.32 7.53 -9.30
CA LYS A 117 14.77 7.72 -9.16
C LYS A 117 15.40 8.28 -10.43
N ASP A 118 14.93 7.82 -11.59
CA ASP A 118 15.51 8.18 -12.88
C ASP A 118 15.08 9.59 -13.32
N PHE A 119 13.80 9.94 -13.16
CA PHE A 119 13.23 11.17 -13.73
C PHE A 119 12.84 12.22 -12.69
N PHE A 120 12.58 11.81 -11.44
CA PHE A 120 12.07 12.67 -10.37
C PHE A 120 12.82 12.48 -9.03
N PRO A 121 14.17 12.42 -9.01
CA PRO A 121 14.94 11.94 -7.85
C PRO A 121 14.71 12.75 -6.57
N GLY A 122 14.30 14.02 -6.72
CA GLY A 122 13.99 14.88 -5.60
C GLY A 122 12.64 14.60 -4.91
N TYR A 123 11.71 13.88 -5.56
CA TYR A 123 10.34 13.66 -5.07
C TYR A 123 10.31 12.66 -3.91
N PRO A 124 9.32 12.72 -3.01
CA PRO A 124 9.15 11.74 -1.94
C PRO A 124 8.96 10.32 -2.51
N SER A 125 9.45 9.30 -1.83
CA SER A 125 9.34 7.90 -2.25
C SER A 125 8.07 7.25 -1.70
N ARG A 126 7.30 6.56 -2.55
CA ARG A 126 6.13 5.77 -2.10
C ARG A 126 6.51 4.62 -1.19
N GLN A 127 7.79 4.23 -1.17
CA GLN A 127 8.32 3.16 -0.33
C GLN A 127 8.72 3.65 1.06
N ARG A 128 8.74 4.97 1.31
CA ARG A 128 9.32 5.59 2.52
C ARG A 128 8.48 6.73 3.10
N GLY A 129 7.80 7.47 2.24
CA GLY A 129 6.89 8.55 2.59
C GLY A 129 5.59 8.06 3.23
N ILE A 130 4.77 9.02 3.64
CA ILE A 130 3.41 8.78 4.13
C ILE A 130 2.39 9.44 3.21
N TRP A 131 1.16 8.92 3.24
CA TRP A 131 0.02 9.52 2.57
C TRP A 131 -0.63 10.55 3.48
N VAL A 132 -0.90 11.73 2.93
CA VAL A 132 -1.56 12.84 3.63
C VAL A 132 -2.71 13.37 2.77
N ILE A 133 -3.67 14.01 3.41
CA ILE A 133 -4.84 14.61 2.79
C ILE A 133 -4.67 16.13 2.89
N PRO A 134 -4.64 16.84 1.75
CA PRO A 134 -4.57 18.29 1.72
C PRO A 134 -5.72 18.97 2.45
N ASN A 135 -5.41 20.07 3.15
CA ASN A 135 -6.42 20.92 3.80
C ASN A 135 -6.96 22.03 2.88
N ASP A 136 -6.99 21.79 1.57
CA ASP A 136 -7.41 22.74 0.53
C ASP A 136 -8.69 22.30 -0.21
N CYS A 137 -9.41 21.33 0.35
CA CYS A 137 -10.70 20.82 -0.13
C CYS A 137 -11.68 20.58 1.04
N ASP A 138 -12.88 20.07 0.76
CA ASP A 138 -13.80 19.61 1.82
C ASP A 138 -13.15 18.42 2.55
N ILE A 139 -12.51 18.74 3.68
CA ILE A 139 -11.70 17.79 4.41
C ILE A 139 -12.53 16.63 4.97
N THR A 140 -13.78 16.87 5.35
CA THR A 140 -14.66 15.82 5.86
C THR A 140 -14.99 14.81 4.76
N GLN A 141 -15.30 15.30 3.55
CA GLN A 141 -15.52 14.42 2.40
C GLN A 141 -14.24 13.66 1.99
N ALA A 142 -13.09 14.35 1.96
CA ALA A 142 -11.82 13.72 1.62
C ALA A 142 -11.38 12.66 2.65
N VAL A 143 -11.50 12.94 3.94
CA VAL A 143 -11.24 11.97 5.02
C VAL A 143 -12.17 10.78 4.88
N ASN A 144 -13.48 10.98 4.70
CA ASN A 144 -14.43 9.88 4.52
C ASN A 144 -14.13 9.04 3.28
N TYR A 145 -13.76 9.69 2.17
CA TYR A 145 -13.31 9.02 0.96
C TYR A 145 -12.14 8.08 1.25
N TRP A 146 -11.02 8.61 1.75
CA TRP A 146 -9.82 7.82 2.02
C TRP A 146 -10.02 6.79 3.14
N TRP A 147 -10.85 7.09 4.14
CA TRP A 147 -11.19 6.16 5.20
C TRP A 147 -11.86 4.89 4.67
N SER A 148 -12.73 5.03 3.66
CA SER A 148 -13.42 3.91 3.00
C SER A 148 -12.49 3.05 2.14
N GLN A 149 -11.43 3.64 1.58
CA GLN A 149 -10.44 2.92 0.76
C GLN A 149 -9.48 2.06 1.60
N LEU A 150 -9.32 2.40 2.89
CA LEU A 150 -8.47 1.66 3.80
C LEU A 150 -9.21 0.44 4.36
N GLY A 151 -8.54 -0.72 4.35
CA GLY A 151 -9.06 -1.96 4.93
C GLY A 151 -9.44 -1.83 6.42
N ALA A 152 -10.12 -2.85 6.95
CA ALA A 152 -10.47 -2.92 8.36
C ALA A 152 -9.25 -2.80 9.28
N GLY A 153 -9.42 -2.17 10.44
CA GLY A 153 -8.34 -1.93 11.39
C GLY A 153 -8.68 -0.81 12.37
N ASN A 154 -7.78 -0.58 13.34
CA ASN A 154 -7.91 0.54 14.26
C ASN A 154 -7.37 1.79 13.57
N LYS A 155 -8.29 2.57 13.01
CA LYS A 155 -8.03 3.76 12.23
C LYS A 155 -8.20 5.02 13.08
N LYS A 156 -7.29 5.97 12.93
CA LYS A 156 -7.33 7.30 13.58
C LYS A 156 -7.00 8.36 12.55
N VAL A 157 -7.62 9.52 12.67
CA VAL A 157 -7.29 10.69 11.84
C VAL A 157 -6.48 11.66 12.69
N PHE A 158 -5.33 12.08 12.17
CA PHE A 158 -4.52 13.12 12.81
C PHE A 158 -4.47 14.33 11.92
N LYS A 159 -4.66 15.51 12.52
CA LYS A 159 -4.23 16.76 11.91
C LYS A 159 -2.74 16.94 12.20
N VAL A 160 -1.98 17.26 11.17
CA VAL A 160 -0.53 17.34 11.22
C VAL A 160 -0.03 18.62 10.58
N GLU A 161 1.06 19.15 11.12
CA GLU A 161 1.86 20.20 10.52
C GLU A 161 3.08 19.56 9.83
N LEU A 162 3.31 19.92 8.56
CA LEU A 162 4.30 19.32 7.70
C LEU A 162 5.38 20.32 7.28
N THR A 163 6.65 19.91 7.39
CA THR A 163 7.79 20.60 6.79
C THR A 163 8.66 19.60 6.04
N GLY A 164 8.72 19.71 4.71
CA GLY A 164 9.42 18.73 3.89
C GLY A 164 8.98 18.74 2.42
N LYS A 165 9.18 17.60 1.76
CA LYS A 165 8.86 17.38 0.36
C LYS A 165 7.44 16.83 0.25
N ILE A 166 6.67 17.38 -0.68
CA ILE A 166 5.35 16.86 -1.01
C ILE A 166 5.19 16.63 -2.51
N HIS A 167 4.43 15.61 -2.84
CA HIS A 167 4.00 15.29 -4.20
C HIS A 167 2.50 15.01 -4.19
N ARG A 168 1.77 15.66 -5.09
CA ARG A 168 0.33 15.47 -5.29
C ARG A 168 0.09 14.80 -6.63
N SER A 169 -0.70 13.73 -6.64
CA SER A 169 -1.04 13.01 -7.86
C SER A 169 -2.45 12.45 -7.82
N ASN A 170 -2.87 11.84 -8.92
CA ASN A 170 -4.16 11.18 -9.05
C ASN A 170 -3.99 9.66 -8.94
N GLN A 171 -4.80 9.05 -8.08
CA GLN A 171 -4.81 7.60 -7.87
C GLN A 171 -5.20 6.78 -9.11
N GLN A 172 -5.81 7.36 -10.15
CA GLN A 172 -6.21 6.67 -11.37
C GLN A 172 -5.03 5.94 -12.06
N TYR A 173 -3.81 6.46 -11.89
CA TYR A 173 -2.60 5.87 -12.45
C TYR A 173 -2.11 4.65 -11.65
N LEU A 174 -2.69 4.35 -10.49
CA LEU A 174 -2.34 3.22 -9.62
C LEU A 174 -3.14 1.95 -9.95
N THR A 175 -3.48 1.74 -11.22
CA THR A 175 -4.30 0.59 -11.65
C THR A 175 -3.60 -0.74 -11.33
N LEU A 176 -4.34 -1.70 -10.77
CA LEU A 176 -3.88 -3.08 -10.55
C LEU A 176 -4.45 -3.98 -11.65
N ARG A 177 -3.60 -4.34 -12.61
CA ARG A 177 -3.92 -5.29 -13.68
C ARG A 177 -2.66 -5.99 -14.13
N THR A 178 -2.77 -7.12 -14.82
CA THR A 178 -1.65 -7.67 -15.59
C THR A 178 -1.48 -6.84 -16.85
N ASP A 179 -0.25 -6.42 -17.15
CA ASP A 179 0.06 -5.65 -18.35
C ASP A 179 1.58 -5.73 -18.63
N LYS A 180 2.00 -5.16 -19.77
CA LYS A 180 3.42 -4.97 -20.09
C LYS A 180 4.04 -4.01 -19.08
N LEU A 181 5.26 -4.31 -18.60
CA LEU A 181 5.95 -3.47 -17.63
C LEU A 181 6.18 -2.03 -18.14
N ASP A 182 6.33 -1.84 -19.46
CA ASP A 182 6.45 -0.50 -20.03
C ASP A 182 5.17 0.33 -19.89
N VAL A 183 3.99 -0.30 -19.88
CA VAL A 183 2.73 0.39 -19.58
C VAL A 183 2.75 0.88 -18.13
N PHE A 184 3.22 0.06 -17.19
CA PHE A 184 3.39 0.49 -15.79
C PHE A 184 4.38 1.66 -15.67
N ARG A 185 5.49 1.65 -16.43
CA ARG A 185 6.44 2.77 -16.45
C ARG A 185 5.82 4.06 -16.98
N GLN A 186 4.98 3.96 -18.02
CA GLN A 186 4.25 5.12 -18.56
C GLN A 186 3.27 5.68 -17.52
N GLU A 187 2.51 4.82 -16.84
CA GLU A 187 1.60 5.24 -15.76
C GLU A 187 2.35 5.80 -14.56
N ALA A 188 3.49 5.21 -14.18
CA ALA A 188 4.38 5.75 -13.16
C ALA A 188 4.88 7.15 -13.53
N PHE A 189 5.28 7.35 -14.79
CA PHE A 189 5.74 8.66 -15.25
C PHE A 189 4.61 9.69 -15.14
N LYS A 190 3.39 9.37 -15.62
CA LYS A 190 2.21 10.24 -15.47
C LYS A 190 1.90 10.55 -14.00
N TYR A 191 1.98 9.54 -13.15
CA TYR A 191 1.79 9.71 -11.70
C TYR A 191 2.79 10.71 -11.11
N TRP A 192 4.07 10.65 -11.50
CA TRP A 192 5.10 11.54 -10.98
C TRP A 192 5.10 12.93 -11.61
N VAL A 193 4.59 13.10 -12.82
CA VAL A 193 4.26 14.42 -13.37
C VAL A 193 3.24 15.13 -12.47
N GLY A 194 2.33 14.38 -11.87
CA GLY A 194 1.33 14.88 -10.92
C GLY A 194 0.09 15.44 -11.62
N VAL A 195 -0.76 16.12 -10.85
CA VAL A 195 -1.97 16.77 -11.37
C VAL A 195 -1.74 18.26 -11.62
N SER A 196 -2.21 18.75 -12.77
CA SER A 196 -2.34 20.17 -13.09
C SER A 196 -3.82 20.51 -13.19
N GLY A 197 -4.37 21.29 -12.25
CA GLY A 197 -5.78 21.67 -12.29
C GLY A 197 -6.43 21.82 -10.91
N ASN A 198 -7.76 21.65 -10.88
CA ASN A 198 -8.58 21.79 -9.69
C ASN A 198 -8.33 20.66 -8.68
N THR A 199 -8.28 21.04 -7.42
CA THR A 199 -8.25 20.21 -6.21
C THR A 199 -9.35 19.13 -6.24
N SER A 200 -8.97 17.86 -6.09
CA SER A 200 -9.92 16.73 -5.92
C SER A 200 -9.79 16.08 -4.55
N ILE A 201 -10.92 15.59 -4.00
CA ILE A 201 -10.95 14.78 -2.77
C ILE A 201 -10.21 13.44 -2.92
N GLU A 202 -10.02 13.00 -4.17
CA GLU A 202 -9.34 11.77 -4.56
C GLU A 202 -7.84 11.95 -4.83
N ASP A 203 -7.32 13.17 -4.66
CA ASP A 203 -5.90 13.42 -4.88
C ASP A 203 -5.08 12.73 -3.78
N GLU A 204 -4.09 11.95 -4.24
CA GLU A 204 -3.17 11.26 -3.37
C GLU A 204 -1.95 12.16 -3.15
N CYS A 205 -1.74 12.61 -1.90
CA CYS A 205 -0.54 13.37 -1.54
C CYS A 205 0.44 12.51 -0.75
N LEU A 206 1.69 12.48 -1.22
CA LEU A 206 2.79 11.76 -0.62
C LEU A 206 3.79 12.75 0.00
N PHE A 207 4.18 12.49 1.25
CA PHE A 207 5.04 13.38 2.02
C PHE A 207 6.29 12.68 2.58
N GLU A 208 7.42 13.39 2.58
CA GLU A 208 8.63 13.06 3.33
C GLU A 208 9.19 14.31 4.04
N GLY A 209 9.57 14.17 5.31
CA GLY A 209 10.07 15.28 6.12
C GLY A 209 9.61 15.20 7.56
N PHE A 210 9.53 16.36 8.22
CA PHE A 210 9.06 16.48 9.60
C PHE A 210 7.54 16.57 9.65
N VAL A 211 6.94 15.73 10.48
CA VAL A 211 5.50 15.67 10.78
C VAL A 211 5.32 15.99 12.26
N THR A 212 4.66 17.10 12.59
CA THR A 212 4.24 17.41 13.96
C THR A 212 2.76 17.07 14.12
N VAL A 213 2.43 16.24 15.11
CA VAL A 213 1.06 15.81 15.35
C VAL A 213 0.35 16.84 16.22
N LEU A 214 -0.70 17.47 15.69
CA LEU A 214 -1.39 18.57 16.38
C LEU A 214 -2.57 18.09 17.21
N GLU A 215 -3.41 17.24 16.64
CA GLU A 215 -4.62 16.71 17.28
C GLU A 215 -5.09 15.42 16.62
N GLU A 216 -5.79 14.59 17.40
CA GLU A 216 -6.59 13.46 16.89
C GLU A 216 -7.99 13.98 16.58
N VAL A 217 -8.47 13.70 15.37
CA VAL A 217 -9.77 14.14 14.86
C VAL A 217 -10.69 12.93 14.81
N ASN A 218 -11.90 13.09 15.36
CA ASN A 218 -12.95 12.08 15.17
C ASN A 218 -13.62 12.34 13.82
N PRO A 219 -13.73 11.31 12.94
CA PRO A 219 -14.45 11.44 11.68
C PRO A 219 -15.95 11.66 11.86
#